data_AF-A0A1F9TFE4-F1
#
_entry.id   AF-A0A1F9TFE4-F1
#
_cell.length_a   1.000
_cell.length_b   1.000
_cell.length_c   1.000
_cell.angle_alpha   90.00
_cell.angle_beta   90.00
_cell.angle_gamma   90.00
#
_symmetry.space_group_name_H-M   'P 1'
#
loop_
_entity.id
_entity.type
_entity.pdbx_description
1 polymer ?
#
loop_
_entity_poly.entity_id
_entity_poly.type
_entity_poly.pdbx_seq_one_letter_code
_entity_poly.pdbx_strand_id
1 'polypeptide(L)'
;MLLIRLSLRNLLRQKRRNLLLGSAMAIGVAILVVANSFSHGISDIMFNKIMRYVTGHVAVRFNERGGVWREIFRDRDRAFAALKDEPLIEQADESIAMFARAIGNGRSDNIILIGADTRKGASREQLAELEESFRLVEGSWKDVENTAIENPVIISQDKARYLNVKKSDTVRVRFRNMFGQDQAARLTVVGIMKIDNIFMQGVTFLEMGRAKELLGYRPWETGSLSLKIKDPQKNAAALADRLHEKFQPGTAVIYASVSGRSGRRPAAVLGFKTDDAAKAKISGMLKPGSGGFDKLFLKNGVLLSAGLARALGVSAGEKITLKYDRMFEKGPKEASYTVSAVCASGDCPQDNAVLMNGAAFYELYYADLPAPPGPGVKPWAPPAGGWGALAAPEWILLDRTYTSDDYKAKYQEISRNKWKGTTIDVSTMYETASDILKLESVLNLITLSAVLVLFFIILLGVVNTLRMTIRERTREIGTVRAIGMQRRDVRDMFLLETFFLTLFASAAGLLLGFGAMRLLSLITFNITDNPLGMLLINGHLYFLPTFSGVAGSVLLIIAIAVGTAFFPARRAANMPPAKALGHFT
;
A
#
# COMPACT_ATOMS: atom_id res chain seq x y z
N MET A 1 -47.84 -26.92 7.60
CA MET A 1 -47.72 -27.90 6.49
C MET A 1 -48.70 -27.62 5.34
N LEU A 2 -49.97 -27.25 5.61
CA LEU A 2 -50.98 -26.98 4.59
C LEU A 2 -50.62 -25.81 3.64
N LEU A 3 -50.20 -24.66 4.19
CA LEU A 3 -49.85 -23.46 3.41
C LEU A 3 -48.71 -23.68 2.42
N ILE A 4 -47.71 -24.48 2.80
CA ILE A 4 -46.56 -24.84 1.95
C ILE A 4 -47.01 -25.71 0.77
N ARG A 5 -47.83 -26.73 1.01
CA ARG A 5 -48.36 -27.57 -0.08
C ARG A 5 -49.23 -26.77 -1.06
N LEU A 6 -50.06 -25.86 -0.52
CA LEU A 6 -50.90 -24.99 -1.34
C LEU A 6 -50.09 -24.03 -2.19
N SER A 7 -49.05 -23.39 -1.63
CA SER A 7 -48.21 -22.46 -2.39
C SER A 7 -47.41 -23.17 -3.49
N LEU A 8 -46.82 -24.35 -3.24
CA LEU A 8 -46.13 -25.12 -4.29
C LEU A 8 -47.08 -25.54 -5.43
N ARG A 9 -48.30 -25.99 -5.11
CA ARG A 9 -49.29 -26.37 -6.13
C ARG A 9 -49.72 -25.16 -6.98
N ASN A 10 -49.85 -24.00 -6.35
CA ASN A 10 -50.19 -22.75 -7.02
C ASN A 10 -49.13 -22.31 -8.04
N LEU A 11 -47.85 -22.55 -7.75
CA LEU A 11 -46.75 -22.24 -8.68
C LEU A 11 -46.86 -23.02 -9.99
N LEU A 12 -47.24 -24.29 -9.93
CA LEU A 12 -47.35 -25.18 -11.10
C LEU A 12 -48.61 -24.91 -11.93
N ARG A 13 -49.59 -24.18 -11.40
CA ARG A 13 -50.85 -23.85 -12.10
C ARG A 13 -50.66 -22.76 -13.16
N GLN A 14 -49.73 -21.82 -12.96
CA GLN A 14 -49.50 -20.67 -13.85
C GLN A 14 -48.08 -20.68 -14.45
N LYS A 15 -47.72 -21.80 -15.10
CA LYS A 15 -46.36 -22.11 -15.57
C LYS A 15 -45.72 -21.01 -16.42
N ARG A 16 -46.41 -20.50 -17.45
CA ARG A 16 -45.83 -19.52 -18.39
C ARG A 16 -45.45 -18.20 -17.72
N ARG A 17 -46.32 -17.66 -16.87
CA ARG A 17 -46.09 -16.40 -16.16
C ARG A 17 -45.01 -16.55 -15.09
N ASN A 18 -45.10 -17.61 -14.30
CA ASN A 18 -44.11 -17.90 -13.26
C ASN A 18 -42.73 -18.19 -13.89
N LEU A 19 -42.68 -18.75 -15.11
CA LEU A 19 -41.43 -18.93 -15.86
C LEU A 19 -40.82 -17.59 -16.30
N LEU A 20 -41.61 -16.64 -16.83
CA LEU A 20 -41.12 -15.31 -17.24
C LEU A 20 -40.61 -14.49 -16.05
N LEU A 21 -41.35 -14.49 -14.94
CA LEU A 21 -40.92 -13.79 -13.73
C LEU A 21 -39.71 -14.49 -13.09
N GLY A 22 -39.72 -15.82 -13.05
CA GLY A 22 -38.62 -16.63 -12.53
C GLY A 22 -37.35 -16.50 -13.35
N SER A 23 -37.43 -16.38 -14.68
CA SER A 23 -36.25 -16.16 -15.53
C SER A 23 -35.63 -14.78 -15.31
N ALA A 24 -36.44 -13.73 -15.17
CA ALA A 24 -35.94 -12.40 -14.82
C ALA A 24 -35.23 -12.38 -13.46
N MET A 25 -35.78 -13.06 -12.45
CA MET A 25 -35.14 -13.24 -11.15
C MET A 25 -33.84 -14.06 -11.24
N ALA A 26 -33.84 -15.15 -12.02
CA ALA A 26 -32.67 -15.99 -12.22
C ALA A 26 -31.53 -15.22 -12.90
N ILE A 27 -31.83 -14.44 -13.94
CA ILE A 27 -30.87 -13.55 -14.60
C ILE A 27 -30.35 -12.51 -13.61
N GLY A 28 -31.23 -11.92 -12.79
CA GLY A 28 -30.82 -10.98 -11.75
C GLY A 28 -29.82 -11.57 -10.76
N VAL A 29 -30.09 -12.78 -10.25
CA VAL A 29 -29.17 -13.50 -9.36
C VAL A 29 -27.85 -13.80 -10.07
N ALA A 30 -27.90 -14.28 -11.32
CA ALA A 30 -26.71 -14.56 -12.11
C ALA A 30 -25.83 -13.32 -12.28
N ILE A 31 -26.41 -12.19 -12.69
CA ILE A 31 -25.70 -10.92 -12.88
C ILE A 31 -25.07 -10.45 -11.57
N LEU A 32 -25.81 -10.49 -10.45
CA LEU A 32 -25.29 -10.05 -9.16
C LEU A 32 -24.15 -10.93 -8.67
N VAL A 33 -24.27 -12.24 -8.80
CA VAL A 33 -23.21 -13.17 -8.39
C VAL A 33 -21.97 -12.98 -9.25
N VAL A 34 -22.12 -12.87 -10.58
CA VAL A 34 -21.00 -12.62 -11.50
C VAL A 34 -20.32 -11.29 -11.18
N ALA A 35 -21.08 -10.20 -11.07
CA ALA A 35 -20.55 -8.87 -10.79
C ALA A 35 -19.82 -8.80 -9.44
N ASN A 36 -20.42 -9.37 -8.39
CA ASN A 36 -19.83 -9.38 -7.06
C ASN A 36 -18.55 -10.25 -7.01
N SER A 37 -18.56 -11.41 -7.67
CA SER A 37 -17.39 -12.31 -7.75
C SER A 37 -16.26 -11.69 -8.56
N PHE A 38 -16.59 -10.92 -9.60
CA PHE A 38 -15.61 -10.18 -10.39
C PHE A 38 -14.95 -9.07 -9.56
N SER A 39 -15.75 -8.27 -8.86
CA SER A 39 -15.27 -7.21 -7.98
C SER A 39 -14.30 -7.76 -6.91
N HIS A 40 -14.70 -8.82 -6.21
CA HIS A 40 -13.85 -9.50 -5.23
C HIS A 40 -12.59 -10.12 -5.84
N GLY A 41 -12.70 -10.69 -7.04
CA GLY A 41 -11.55 -11.25 -7.76
C GLY A 41 -10.49 -10.18 -8.07
N ILE A 42 -10.91 -8.98 -8.47
CA ILE A 42 -10.00 -7.86 -8.73
C ILE A 42 -9.31 -7.42 -7.44
N SER A 43 -10.05 -7.20 -6.35
CA SER A 43 -9.45 -6.78 -5.08
C SER A 43 -8.46 -7.84 -4.55
N ASP A 44 -8.77 -9.13 -4.69
CA ASP A 44 -7.87 -10.23 -4.32
C ASP A 44 -6.57 -10.22 -5.15
N ILE A 45 -6.67 -10.05 -6.48
CA ILE A 45 -5.48 -9.92 -7.34
C ILE A 45 -4.62 -8.75 -6.89
N MET A 46 -5.22 -7.58 -6.75
CA MET A 46 -4.47 -6.36 -6.49
C MET A 46 -3.79 -6.42 -5.12
N PHE A 47 -4.51 -6.74 -4.05
CA PHE A 47 -3.96 -6.70 -2.70
C PHE A 47 -3.14 -7.95 -2.34
N ASN A 48 -3.67 -9.15 -2.60
CA ASN A 48 -3.05 -10.38 -2.12
C ASN A 48 -1.99 -10.94 -3.08
N LYS A 49 -2.11 -10.68 -4.40
CA LYS A 49 -1.18 -11.23 -5.42
C LYS A 49 -0.18 -10.23 -5.97
N ILE A 50 -0.46 -8.92 -5.96
CA ILE A 50 0.45 -7.90 -6.53
C ILE A 50 1.09 -7.06 -5.44
N MET A 51 0.28 -6.33 -4.65
CA MET A 51 0.79 -5.41 -3.64
C MET A 51 1.63 -6.13 -2.57
N ARG A 52 1.29 -7.39 -2.26
CA ARG A 52 2.10 -8.25 -1.38
C ARG A 52 3.56 -8.38 -1.81
N TYR A 53 3.86 -8.45 -3.11
CA TYR A 53 5.24 -8.57 -3.61
C TYR A 53 5.90 -7.23 -3.92
N VAL A 54 5.12 -6.23 -4.31
CA VAL A 54 5.66 -4.92 -4.70
C VAL A 54 5.95 -4.05 -3.46
N THR A 55 5.03 -4.00 -2.50
CA THR A 55 5.13 -3.10 -1.35
C THR A 55 5.06 -3.81 0.01
N GLY A 56 4.67 -5.08 0.04
CA GLY A 56 4.24 -5.75 1.26
C GLY A 56 2.90 -5.22 1.76
N HIS A 57 2.42 -5.76 2.88
CA HIS A 57 1.18 -5.29 3.52
C HIS A 57 1.39 -3.97 4.28
N VAL A 58 2.57 -3.82 4.88
CA VAL A 58 3.05 -2.59 5.53
C VAL A 58 4.46 -2.31 5.03
N ALA A 59 4.76 -1.06 4.71
CA ALA A 59 6.08 -0.63 4.24
C ALA A 59 6.66 0.42 5.19
N VAL A 60 7.96 0.34 5.43
CA VAL A 60 8.76 1.39 6.07
C VAL A 60 9.71 1.96 5.03
N ARG A 61 9.47 3.20 4.57
CA ARG A 61 10.27 3.86 3.54
C ARG A 61 11.19 4.88 4.15
N PHE A 62 12.46 4.83 3.77
CA PHE A 62 13.48 5.77 4.23
C PHE A 62 13.95 6.62 3.05
N ASN A 63 13.56 7.89 2.99
CA ASN A 63 13.92 8.76 1.88
C ASN A 63 14.94 9.80 2.31
N GLU A 64 16.07 9.90 1.63
CA GLU A 64 17.13 10.86 1.98
C GLU A 64 17.13 12.07 1.02
N ARG A 65 17.39 13.28 1.55
CA ARG A 65 17.51 14.54 0.78
C ARG A 65 16.24 14.95 0.00
N GLY A 66 15.07 14.54 0.48
CA GLY A 66 13.78 14.89 -0.12
C GLY A 66 13.54 14.26 -1.50
N GLY A 67 14.35 13.28 -1.90
CA GLY A 67 14.12 12.48 -3.09
C GLY A 67 13.30 11.25 -2.74
N VAL A 68 12.07 11.16 -3.24
CA VAL A 68 11.19 9.99 -3.03
C VAL A 68 11.66 8.71 -3.72
N TRP A 69 12.71 8.80 -4.54
CA TRP A 69 13.35 7.67 -5.22
C TRP A 69 14.75 7.36 -4.66
N ARG A 70 15.19 8.11 -3.64
CA ARG A 70 16.46 7.88 -2.95
C ARG A 70 16.17 7.18 -1.64
N GLU A 71 15.80 5.90 -1.76
CA GLU A 71 15.44 5.09 -0.61
C GLU A 71 16.69 4.54 0.08
N ILE A 72 17.17 5.21 1.13
CA ILE A 72 18.37 4.80 1.85
C ILE A 72 18.26 5.08 3.34
N PHE A 73 18.58 4.05 4.12
CA PHE A 73 18.79 4.15 5.55
C PHE A 73 20.19 3.69 5.90
N ARG A 74 20.87 4.47 6.76
CA ARG A 74 22.30 4.30 7.04
C ARG A 74 22.59 3.29 8.15
N ASP A 75 21.59 2.81 8.88
CA ASP A 75 21.72 1.86 9.99
C ASP A 75 20.72 0.72 9.87
N ARG A 76 21.03 -0.23 8.99
CA ARG A 76 20.18 -1.40 8.71
C ARG A 76 19.78 -2.16 9.97
N ASP A 77 20.74 -2.42 10.86
CA ASP A 77 20.49 -3.26 12.03
C ASP A 77 19.51 -2.59 13.00
N ARG A 78 19.59 -1.25 13.17
CA ARG A 78 18.61 -0.50 13.94
C ARG A 78 17.21 -0.54 13.33
N ALA A 79 17.11 -0.49 12.00
CA ALA A 79 15.82 -0.60 11.32
C ALA A 79 15.15 -1.96 11.55
N PHE A 80 15.92 -3.05 11.43
CA PHE A 80 15.42 -4.41 11.71
C PHE A 80 15.18 -4.65 13.20
N ALA A 81 15.96 -4.05 14.10
CA ALA A 81 15.74 -4.14 15.54
C ALA A 81 14.38 -3.56 15.95
N ALA A 82 13.90 -2.49 15.30
CA ALA A 82 12.58 -1.93 15.54
C ALA A 82 11.43 -2.89 15.18
N LEU A 83 11.66 -3.79 14.21
CA LEU A 83 10.68 -4.78 13.78
C LEU A 83 10.66 -6.03 14.66
N LYS A 84 11.71 -6.22 15.48
CA LYS A 84 11.84 -7.38 16.35
C LYS A 84 10.71 -7.42 17.37
N ASP A 85 10.34 -8.63 17.77
CA ASP A 85 9.31 -8.93 18.77
C ASP A 85 7.89 -8.49 18.39
N GLU A 86 7.63 -8.18 17.11
CA GLU A 86 6.27 -7.93 16.60
C GLU A 86 5.59 -9.23 16.16
N PRO A 87 4.55 -9.72 16.89
CA PRO A 87 3.93 -11.02 16.62
C PRO A 87 3.08 -11.04 15.34
N LEU A 88 2.74 -9.87 14.80
CA LEU A 88 1.95 -9.77 13.57
C LEU A 88 2.79 -9.91 12.30
N ILE A 89 4.11 -9.70 12.40
CA ILE A 89 5.04 -9.79 11.26
C ILE A 89 5.37 -11.27 11.03
N GLU A 90 5.05 -11.76 9.83
CA GLU A 90 5.46 -13.09 9.38
C GLU A 90 6.82 -13.04 8.70
N GLN A 91 7.05 -11.99 7.92
CA GLN A 91 8.27 -11.78 7.17
C GLN A 91 8.56 -10.29 7.04
N ALA A 92 9.82 -9.91 7.13
CA ALA A 92 10.32 -8.56 6.90
C ALA A 92 11.51 -8.64 5.94
N ASP A 93 11.36 -8.05 4.76
CA ASP A 93 12.36 -8.10 3.70
C ASP A 93 12.86 -6.69 3.36
N GLU A 94 14.11 -6.62 2.87
CA GLU A 94 14.58 -5.42 2.18
C GLU A 94 13.87 -5.30 0.83
N SER A 95 13.40 -4.11 0.51
CA SER A 95 12.81 -3.77 -0.79
C SER A 95 13.70 -2.75 -1.47
N ILE A 96 14.34 -3.17 -2.56
CA ILE A 96 15.20 -2.30 -3.37
C ILE A 96 14.74 -2.41 -4.82
N ALA A 97 14.24 -1.30 -5.33
CA ALA A 97 13.82 -1.17 -6.72
C ALA A 97 14.51 0.06 -7.35
N MET A 98 14.90 -0.06 -8.62
CA MET A 98 15.42 1.07 -9.38
C MET A 98 14.83 1.13 -10.79
N PHE A 99 14.53 2.34 -11.23
CA PHE A 99 14.16 2.58 -12.61
C PHE A 99 15.39 2.66 -13.49
N ALA A 100 15.38 1.89 -14.55
CA ALA A 100 16.45 1.87 -15.53
C ALA A 100 15.90 1.94 -16.94
N ARG A 101 16.64 2.60 -17.83
CA ARG A 101 16.40 2.51 -19.27
C ARG A 101 17.23 1.36 -19.83
N ALA A 102 16.56 0.30 -20.24
CA ALA A 102 17.14 -0.86 -20.89
C ALA A 102 17.28 -0.66 -22.40
N ILE A 103 18.38 -1.14 -22.95
CA ILE A 103 18.74 -1.08 -24.36
C ILE A 103 19.13 -2.50 -24.76
N GLY A 104 18.26 -3.13 -25.55
CA GLY A 104 18.51 -4.43 -26.14
C GLY A 104 19.01 -4.32 -27.59
N ASN A 105 18.63 -5.27 -28.43
CA ASN A 105 19.07 -5.35 -29.82
C ASN A 105 18.20 -4.48 -30.74
N GLY A 106 18.55 -3.20 -30.84
CA GLY A 106 17.89 -2.23 -31.74
C GLY A 106 16.66 -1.54 -31.15
N ARG A 107 16.29 -1.86 -29.91
CA ARG A 107 15.17 -1.22 -29.18
C ARG A 107 15.58 -0.86 -27.75
N SER A 108 14.96 0.19 -27.21
CA SER A 108 15.11 0.61 -25.83
C SER A 108 13.76 0.75 -25.16
N ASP A 109 13.68 0.41 -23.87
CA ASP A 109 12.48 0.57 -23.07
C ASP A 109 12.82 0.83 -21.60
N ASN A 110 11.85 1.29 -20.83
CA ASN A 110 11.99 1.39 -19.39
C ASN A 110 11.75 0.03 -18.71
N ILE A 111 12.54 -0.25 -17.69
CA ILE A 111 12.40 -1.40 -16.80
C ILE A 111 12.54 -0.96 -15.34
N ILE A 112 12.03 -1.80 -14.44
CA ILE A 112 12.25 -1.70 -13.00
C ILE A 112 13.12 -2.89 -12.60
N LEU A 113 14.32 -2.61 -12.12
CA LEU A 113 15.20 -3.63 -11.55
C LEU A 113 14.83 -3.82 -10.09
N ILE A 114 14.47 -5.04 -9.69
CA ILE A 114 14.08 -5.39 -8.32
C ILE A 114 15.07 -6.41 -7.75
N GLY A 115 15.70 -6.06 -6.63
CA GLY A 115 16.52 -6.98 -5.86
C GLY A 115 15.65 -8.06 -5.21
N ALA A 116 15.94 -9.32 -5.51
CA ALA A 116 15.31 -10.47 -4.89
C ALA A 116 16.32 -11.18 -3.99
N ASP A 117 15.93 -11.46 -2.75
CA ASP A 117 16.73 -12.30 -1.87
C ASP A 117 16.58 -13.76 -2.27
N THR A 118 17.61 -14.27 -2.93
CA THR A 118 17.70 -15.65 -3.41
C THR A 118 18.74 -16.45 -2.62
N ARG A 119 19.62 -15.79 -1.87
CA ARG A 119 20.77 -16.43 -1.21
C ARG A 119 20.58 -16.53 0.31
N LYS A 120 20.39 -17.77 0.78
CA LYS A 120 20.48 -18.20 2.21
C LYS A 120 19.64 -17.39 3.20
N GLY A 121 18.45 -17.92 3.48
CA GLY A 121 17.47 -17.34 4.40
C GLY A 121 16.07 -17.48 3.84
N ALA A 122 15.98 -17.52 2.50
CA ALA A 122 14.77 -17.89 1.78
C ALA A 122 14.33 -19.30 2.22
N SER A 123 13.21 -19.40 2.96
CA SER A 123 12.63 -20.70 3.28
C SER A 123 12.31 -21.43 1.97
N ARG A 124 12.32 -22.77 1.96
CA ARG A 124 11.90 -23.53 0.76
C ARG A 124 10.52 -23.07 0.26
N GLU A 125 9.68 -22.62 1.18
CA GLU A 125 8.36 -22.05 0.90
C GLU A 125 8.45 -20.70 0.19
N GLN A 126 9.40 -19.82 0.54
CA GLN A 126 9.59 -18.53 -0.14
C GLN A 126 10.12 -18.68 -1.56
N LEU A 127 11.05 -19.61 -1.79
CA LEU A 127 11.51 -19.93 -3.14
C LEU A 127 10.41 -20.62 -3.95
N ALA A 128 9.64 -21.53 -3.34
CA ALA A 128 8.48 -22.14 -3.99
C ALA A 128 7.39 -21.12 -4.31
N GLU A 129 7.15 -20.15 -3.41
CA GLU A 129 6.20 -19.06 -3.61
C GLU A 129 6.65 -18.13 -4.74
N LEU A 130 7.94 -17.82 -4.85
CA LEU A 130 8.50 -17.08 -5.98
C LEU A 130 8.39 -17.87 -7.29
N GLU A 131 8.68 -19.17 -7.29
CA GLU A 131 8.55 -20.04 -8.48
C GLU A 131 7.09 -20.22 -8.92
N GLU A 132 6.15 -20.31 -7.97
CA GLU A 132 4.72 -20.40 -8.24
C GLU A 132 4.16 -19.07 -8.77
N SER A 133 4.62 -17.95 -8.21
CA SER A 133 4.18 -16.61 -8.61
C SER A 133 4.84 -16.11 -9.90
N PHE A 134 6.05 -16.58 -10.20
CA PHE A 134 6.85 -16.13 -11.33
C PHE A 134 7.36 -17.33 -12.13
N ARG A 135 6.46 -17.89 -12.94
CA ARG A 135 6.76 -19.06 -13.76
C ARG A 135 7.81 -18.75 -14.82
N LEU A 136 8.98 -19.37 -14.68
CA LEU A 136 10.06 -19.30 -15.66
C LEU A 136 9.73 -20.15 -16.90
N VAL A 137 9.90 -19.56 -18.08
CA VAL A 137 9.86 -20.24 -19.38
C VAL A 137 11.25 -20.79 -19.71
N GLU A 138 12.29 -20.03 -19.38
CA GLU A 138 13.70 -20.39 -19.57
C GLU A 138 14.51 -20.02 -18.33
N GLY A 139 15.50 -20.85 -17.98
CA GLY A 139 16.40 -20.64 -16.84
C GLY A 139 15.84 -21.05 -15.47
N SER A 140 16.60 -20.73 -14.42
CA SER A 140 16.23 -20.99 -13.02
C SER A 140 16.50 -19.75 -12.17
N TRP A 141 15.75 -19.58 -11.09
CA TRP A 141 16.01 -18.56 -10.07
C TRP A 141 17.43 -18.68 -9.49
N LYS A 142 18.00 -19.88 -9.43
CA LYS A 142 19.39 -20.07 -9.00
C LYS A 142 20.42 -19.45 -9.93
N ASP A 143 20.08 -19.25 -11.21
CA ASP A 143 21.01 -18.67 -12.18
C ASP A 143 21.32 -17.19 -11.86
N VAL A 144 20.44 -16.49 -11.14
CA VAL A 144 20.69 -15.10 -10.68
C VAL A 144 21.71 -15.02 -9.54
N GLU A 145 22.00 -16.14 -8.89
CA GLU A 145 23.01 -16.21 -7.85
C GLU A 145 24.42 -16.43 -8.43
N ASN A 146 24.52 -16.75 -9.72
CA ASN A 146 25.77 -17.13 -10.34
C ASN A 146 26.72 -15.93 -10.49
N THR A 147 27.72 -15.87 -9.62
CA THR A 147 28.72 -14.80 -9.59
C THR A 147 29.69 -14.82 -10.76
N ALA A 148 29.76 -15.91 -11.54
CA ALA A 148 30.58 -15.97 -12.76
C ALA A 148 29.94 -15.20 -13.93
N ILE A 149 28.64 -14.90 -13.84
CA ILE A 149 27.90 -14.14 -14.85
C ILE A 149 27.86 -12.67 -14.41
N GLU A 150 28.10 -11.76 -15.35
CA GLU A 150 28.02 -10.32 -15.10
C GLU A 150 26.54 -9.91 -14.93
N ASN A 151 26.17 -9.48 -13.71
CA ASN A 151 24.83 -8.99 -13.36
C ASN A 151 23.70 -9.87 -13.95
N PRO A 152 23.57 -11.14 -13.52
CA PRO A 152 22.57 -12.05 -14.06
C PRO A 152 21.17 -11.56 -13.69
N VAL A 153 20.26 -11.55 -14.67
CA VAL A 153 18.89 -11.07 -14.49
C VAL A 153 17.83 -12.00 -15.08
N ILE A 154 16.64 -11.97 -14.49
CA ILE A 154 15.43 -12.57 -15.03
C ILE A 154 14.53 -11.45 -15.54
N ILE A 155 14.11 -11.56 -16.80
CA ILE A 155 13.30 -10.56 -17.49
C ILE A 155 11.95 -11.15 -17.90
N SER A 156 10.90 -10.32 -17.98
CA SER A 156 9.61 -10.77 -18.52
C SER A 156 9.73 -11.16 -20.00
N GLN A 157 8.93 -12.15 -20.41
CA GLN A 157 8.89 -12.63 -21.79
C GLN A 157 8.53 -11.52 -22.78
N ASP A 158 7.55 -10.69 -22.46
CA ASP A 158 7.16 -9.54 -23.27
C ASP A 158 8.29 -8.53 -23.43
N LYS A 159 9.01 -8.24 -22.34
CA LYS A 159 10.15 -7.31 -22.39
C LYS A 159 11.33 -7.90 -23.15
N ALA A 160 11.61 -9.19 -23.00
CA ALA A 160 12.64 -9.89 -23.79
C ALA A 160 12.34 -9.81 -25.29
N ARG A 161 11.09 -10.09 -25.69
CA ARG A 161 10.62 -9.97 -27.08
C ARG A 161 10.72 -8.53 -27.58
N TYR A 162 10.26 -7.56 -26.80
CA TYR A 162 10.29 -6.15 -27.18
C TYR A 162 11.73 -5.62 -27.34
N LEU A 163 12.64 -5.98 -26.43
CA LEU A 163 14.05 -5.62 -26.49
C LEU A 163 14.84 -6.47 -27.49
N ASN A 164 14.21 -7.48 -28.10
CA ASN A 164 14.82 -8.43 -29.04
C ASN A 164 16.03 -9.17 -28.44
N VAL A 165 15.88 -9.66 -27.21
CA VAL A 165 16.91 -10.41 -26.47
C VAL A 165 16.41 -11.79 -26.06
N LYS A 166 17.35 -12.73 -25.92
CA LYS A 166 17.12 -14.11 -25.49
C LYS A 166 17.96 -14.44 -24.25
N LYS A 167 17.79 -15.63 -23.67
CA LYS A 167 18.71 -16.13 -22.66
C LYS A 167 20.16 -16.09 -23.17
N SER A 168 21.07 -15.69 -22.30
CA SER A 168 22.50 -15.43 -22.52
C SER A 168 22.82 -14.13 -23.29
N ASP A 169 21.83 -13.40 -23.79
CA ASP A 169 22.08 -12.06 -24.35
C ASP A 169 22.36 -11.03 -23.25
N THR A 170 22.99 -9.93 -23.64
CA THR A 170 23.29 -8.81 -22.74
C THR A 170 22.37 -7.62 -23.04
N VAL A 171 21.73 -7.12 -21.99
CA VAL A 171 20.95 -5.87 -22.01
C VAL A 171 21.79 -4.77 -21.36
N ARG A 172 21.99 -3.65 -22.06
CA ARG A 172 22.64 -2.48 -21.46
C ARG A 172 21.60 -1.65 -20.73
N VAL A 173 21.91 -1.21 -19.52
CA VAL A 173 21.01 -0.35 -18.74
C VAL A 173 21.68 0.96 -18.39
N ARG A 174 20.89 2.03 -18.37
CA ARG A 174 21.25 3.33 -17.79
C ARG A 174 20.31 3.63 -16.65
N PHE A 175 20.84 3.95 -15.48
CA PHE A 175 20.07 4.23 -14.28
C PHE A 175 20.79 5.29 -13.43
N ARG A 176 20.12 5.82 -12.43
CA ARG A 176 20.72 6.76 -11.48
C ARG A 176 20.92 6.06 -10.15
N ASN A 177 22.13 6.09 -9.62
CA ASN A 177 22.44 5.47 -8.32
C ASN A 177 21.89 6.29 -7.15
N MET A 178 22.03 5.79 -5.92
CA MET A 178 21.52 6.45 -4.71
C MET A 178 22.15 7.81 -4.45
N PHE A 179 23.32 8.09 -5.01
CA PHE A 179 24.02 9.37 -4.87
C PHE A 179 23.63 10.40 -5.94
N GLY A 180 22.75 10.04 -6.88
CA GLY A 180 22.29 10.91 -7.96
C GLY A 180 23.18 10.91 -9.19
N GLN A 181 24.14 9.98 -9.28
CA GLN A 181 25.04 9.84 -10.42
C GLN A 181 24.43 8.89 -11.45
N ASP A 182 24.51 9.26 -12.73
CA ASP A 182 24.09 8.39 -13.81
C ASP A 182 25.13 7.28 -14.01
N GLN A 183 24.67 6.03 -13.94
CA GLN A 183 25.44 4.81 -14.09
C GLN A 183 25.00 4.05 -15.34
N ALA A 184 25.90 3.21 -15.84
CA ALA A 184 25.58 2.24 -16.88
C ALA A 184 26.09 0.86 -16.45
N ALA A 185 25.29 -0.17 -16.70
CA ALA A 185 25.67 -1.55 -16.44
C ALA A 185 25.25 -2.45 -17.60
N ARG A 186 25.90 -3.60 -17.70
CA ARG A 186 25.49 -4.70 -18.58
C ARG A 186 24.83 -5.76 -17.73
N LEU A 187 23.62 -6.16 -18.12
CA LEU A 187 22.86 -7.22 -17.48
C LEU A 187 22.84 -8.43 -18.41
N THR A 188 23.20 -9.61 -17.91
CA THR A 188 23.11 -10.84 -18.69
C THR A 188 21.78 -11.54 -18.38
N VAL A 189 20.98 -11.79 -19.41
CA VAL A 189 19.69 -12.46 -19.25
C VAL A 189 19.93 -13.95 -18.97
N VAL A 190 19.62 -14.41 -17.76
CA VAL A 190 19.79 -15.83 -17.38
C VAL A 190 18.47 -16.59 -17.35
N GLY A 191 17.36 -15.86 -17.22
CA GLY A 191 16.03 -16.44 -17.28
C GLY A 191 14.98 -15.52 -17.89
N ILE A 192 13.92 -16.13 -18.41
CA ILE A 192 12.78 -15.44 -18.99
C ILE A 192 11.52 -15.93 -18.27
N MET A 193 10.78 -15.01 -17.64
CA MET A 193 9.55 -15.32 -16.91
C MET A 193 8.30 -14.99 -17.71
N LYS A 194 7.27 -15.83 -17.59
CA LYS A 194 5.93 -15.48 -18.07
C LYS A 194 5.28 -14.55 -17.05
N ILE A 195 4.64 -13.50 -17.54
CA ILE A 195 3.87 -12.59 -16.68
C ILE A 195 2.43 -13.07 -16.58
N ASP A 196 1.93 -13.10 -15.34
CA ASP A 196 0.52 -13.37 -15.09
C ASP A 196 -0.31 -12.07 -15.09
N ASN A 197 0.36 -10.91 -15.00
CA ASN A 197 -0.25 -9.58 -14.93
C ASN A 197 0.63 -8.51 -15.63
N ILE A 198 -0.01 -7.50 -16.23
CA ILE A 198 0.64 -6.38 -16.92
C ILE A 198 1.60 -5.56 -16.03
N PHE A 199 1.36 -5.45 -14.72
CA PHE A 199 2.26 -4.71 -13.81
C PHE A 199 3.66 -5.32 -13.75
N MET A 200 3.78 -6.63 -14.01
CA MET A 200 5.06 -7.35 -14.02
C MET A 200 5.81 -7.21 -15.35
N GLN A 201 5.19 -6.64 -16.40
CA GLN A 201 5.79 -6.53 -17.72
C GLN A 201 7.11 -5.72 -17.69
N GLY A 202 7.17 -4.66 -16.87
CA GLY A 202 8.34 -3.81 -16.73
C GLY A 202 9.39 -4.35 -15.75
N VAL A 203 9.09 -5.40 -14.98
CA VAL A 203 9.93 -5.86 -13.88
C VAL A 203 11.05 -6.77 -14.41
N THR A 204 12.25 -6.57 -13.88
CA THR A 204 13.44 -7.38 -14.12
C THR A 204 14.07 -7.69 -12.77
N PHE A 205 14.23 -8.97 -12.45
CA PHE A 205 14.78 -9.41 -11.17
C PHE A 205 16.28 -9.64 -11.26
N LEU A 206 16.98 -9.31 -10.18
CA LEU A 206 18.39 -9.61 -9.96
C LEU A 206 18.59 -9.95 -8.48
N GLU A 207 19.73 -10.53 -8.13
CA GLU A 207 20.03 -10.83 -6.74
C GLU A 207 20.20 -9.55 -5.89
N MET A 208 19.68 -9.55 -4.67
CA MET A 208 19.62 -8.38 -3.78
C MET A 208 20.98 -7.74 -3.53
N GLY A 209 22.01 -8.53 -3.21
CA GLY A 209 23.38 -8.06 -3.04
C GLY A 209 23.89 -7.34 -4.29
N ARG A 210 23.62 -7.89 -5.48
CA ARG A 210 23.97 -7.23 -6.74
C ARG A 210 23.20 -5.93 -6.98
N ALA A 211 21.92 -5.87 -6.63
CA ALA A 211 21.15 -4.63 -6.72
C ALA A 211 21.76 -3.54 -5.83
N LYS A 212 22.17 -3.90 -4.60
CA LYS A 212 22.85 -3.00 -3.65
C LYS A 212 24.18 -2.49 -4.21
N GLU A 213 25.00 -3.37 -4.77
CA GLU A 213 26.27 -3.00 -5.41
C GLU A 213 26.07 -2.02 -6.57
N LEU A 214 25.15 -2.31 -7.50
CA LEU A 214 24.86 -1.44 -8.65
C LEU A 214 24.40 -0.05 -8.23
N LEU A 215 23.61 0.03 -7.15
CA LEU A 215 23.10 1.28 -6.59
C LEU A 215 24.08 2.01 -5.67
N GLY A 216 25.18 1.35 -5.30
CA GLY A 216 26.24 1.90 -4.44
C GLY A 216 25.94 1.86 -2.94
N TYR A 217 25.06 0.97 -2.47
CA TYR A 217 24.83 0.79 -1.03
C TYR A 217 26.08 0.24 -0.34
N ARG A 218 26.36 0.75 0.85
CA ARG A 218 27.34 0.16 1.78
C ARG A 218 26.70 -1.04 2.51
N PRO A 219 27.49 -1.97 3.08
CA PRO A 219 26.97 -3.20 3.69
C PRO A 219 25.96 -2.99 4.83
N TRP A 220 26.12 -1.90 5.60
CA TRP A 220 25.24 -1.53 6.72
C TRP A 220 24.04 -0.67 6.30
N GLU A 221 23.86 -0.41 5.01
CA GLU A 221 22.77 0.40 4.48
C GLU A 221 21.65 -0.48 3.93
N THR A 222 20.43 0.03 3.96
CA THR A 222 19.24 -0.65 3.42
C THR A 222 18.34 0.32 2.65
N GLY A 223 17.56 -0.20 1.71
CA GLY A 223 16.42 0.50 1.13
C GLY A 223 15.20 0.46 2.05
N SER A 224 14.01 0.57 1.47
CA SER A 224 12.76 0.40 2.21
C SER A 224 12.62 -1.02 2.77
N LEU A 225 11.79 -1.18 3.80
CA LEU A 225 11.42 -2.48 4.36
C LEU A 225 9.99 -2.80 3.93
N SER A 226 9.78 -4.03 3.48
CA SER A 226 8.49 -4.59 3.10
C SER A 226 8.09 -5.68 4.09
N LEU A 227 6.91 -5.56 4.69
CA LEU A 227 6.44 -6.45 5.74
C LEU A 227 5.24 -7.27 5.27
N LYS A 228 5.33 -8.60 5.42
CA LYS A 228 4.20 -9.52 5.30
C LYS A 228 3.66 -9.83 6.69
N ILE A 229 2.34 -9.83 6.80
CA ILE A 229 1.62 -9.94 8.08
C ILE A 229 0.37 -10.80 7.95
N LYS A 230 -0.06 -11.36 9.08
CA LYS A 230 -1.33 -12.10 9.21
C LYS A 230 -2.53 -11.17 9.15
N ASP A 231 -3.57 -11.59 8.42
CA ASP A 231 -4.85 -10.89 8.30
C ASP A 231 -4.69 -9.38 8.03
N PRO A 232 -4.04 -8.99 6.91
CA PRO A 232 -3.63 -7.61 6.70
C PRO A 232 -4.79 -6.61 6.70
N GLN A 233 -5.99 -7.02 6.26
CA GLN A 233 -7.20 -6.19 6.30
C GLN A 233 -7.54 -5.68 7.70
N LYS A 234 -7.25 -6.48 8.75
CA LYS A 234 -7.53 -6.12 10.13
C LYS A 234 -6.32 -5.49 10.83
N ASN A 235 -5.13 -5.98 10.52
CA ASN A 235 -3.94 -5.75 11.34
C ASN A 235 -2.97 -4.70 10.77
N ALA A 236 -3.06 -4.36 9.48
CA ALA A 236 -2.05 -3.49 8.83
C ALA A 236 -1.97 -2.10 9.46
N ALA A 237 -3.11 -1.44 9.68
CA ALA A 237 -3.14 -0.11 10.26
C ALA A 237 -2.58 -0.09 11.69
N ALA A 238 -3.02 -1.03 12.54
CA ALA A 238 -2.54 -1.15 13.91
C ALA A 238 -1.03 -1.43 14.00
N LEU A 239 -0.50 -2.29 13.11
CA LEU A 239 0.95 -2.51 13.05
C LEU A 239 1.68 -1.24 12.59
N ALA A 240 1.19 -0.55 11.56
CA ALA A 240 1.80 0.68 11.07
C ALA A 240 1.90 1.76 12.16
N ASP A 241 0.87 1.89 13.00
CA ASP A 241 0.87 2.84 14.12
C ASP A 241 1.89 2.47 15.20
N ARG A 242 2.00 1.17 15.56
CA ARG A 242 3.02 0.69 16.51
C ARG A 242 4.44 0.87 15.99
N LEU A 243 4.66 0.59 14.70
CA LEU A 243 5.97 0.80 14.07
C LEU A 243 6.32 2.28 14.03
N HIS A 244 5.35 3.15 13.72
CA HIS A 244 5.57 4.60 13.76
C HIS A 244 6.01 5.08 15.15
N GLU A 245 5.41 4.57 16.23
CA GLU A 245 5.85 4.84 17.59
C GLU A 245 7.28 4.34 17.87
N LYS A 246 7.63 3.13 17.39
CA LYS A 246 8.99 2.58 17.52
C LYS A 246 10.05 3.35 16.73
N PHE A 247 9.68 4.01 15.65
CA PHE A 247 10.57 4.83 14.81
C PHE A 247 10.64 6.30 15.25
N GLN A 248 10.15 6.65 16.44
CA GLN A 248 10.33 8.01 16.97
C GLN A 248 11.82 8.37 17.06
N PRO A 249 12.26 9.48 16.42
CA PRO A 249 13.67 9.81 16.34
C PRO A 249 14.21 10.32 17.67
N GLY A 250 15.48 10.01 17.96
CA GLY A 250 16.26 10.73 18.96
C GLY A 250 16.72 12.09 18.44
N THR A 251 17.49 12.81 19.26
CA THR A 251 18.24 13.97 18.79
C THR A 251 19.51 13.51 18.09
N ALA A 252 19.80 14.05 16.91
CA ALA A 252 21.04 13.78 16.21
C ALA A 252 22.19 14.53 16.87
N VAL A 253 23.22 13.80 17.31
CA VAL A 253 24.39 14.36 17.99
C VAL A 253 25.65 13.72 17.43
N ILE A 254 26.66 14.54 17.13
CA ILE A 254 28.01 14.04 16.83
C ILE A 254 28.90 14.37 18.03
N TYR A 255 29.45 13.36 18.68
CA TYR A 255 30.43 13.53 19.75
C TYR A 255 31.82 13.68 19.13
N ALA A 256 32.32 14.92 19.06
CA ALA A 256 33.54 15.24 18.35
C ALA A 256 34.61 15.82 19.28
N SER A 257 35.86 15.61 18.89
CA SER A 257 37.01 16.37 19.37
C SER A 257 37.20 17.58 18.46
N VAL A 258 37.01 18.77 18.99
CA VAL A 258 37.10 20.04 18.26
C VAL A 258 38.48 20.64 18.50
N SER A 259 39.19 20.95 17.41
CA SER A 259 40.51 21.58 17.47
C SER A 259 40.43 23.02 16.97
N GLY A 260 41.10 23.92 17.70
CA GLY A 260 41.28 25.33 17.36
C GLY A 260 42.73 25.75 17.52
N ARG A 261 42.99 27.05 17.73
CA ARG A 261 44.37 27.59 17.88
C ARG A 261 45.06 27.11 19.15
N SER A 262 44.33 27.04 20.26
CA SER A 262 44.90 26.83 21.61
C SER A 262 44.80 25.38 22.09
N GLY A 263 44.39 24.45 21.23
CA GLY A 263 44.34 23.02 21.53
C GLY A 263 43.06 22.33 21.06
N ARG A 264 42.76 21.20 21.71
CA ARG A 264 41.64 20.31 21.37
C ARG A 264 40.73 20.08 22.58
N ARG A 265 39.41 20.07 22.37
CA ARG A 265 38.40 19.85 23.41
C ARG A 265 37.28 18.94 22.91
N PRO A 266 36.74 18.05 23.75
CA PRO A 266 35.52 17.32 23.42
C PRO A 266 34.32 18.27 23.38
N ALA A 267 33.44 18.10 22.41
CA ALA A 267 32.20 18.84 22.30
C ALA A 267 31.10 18.00 21.65
N ALA A 268 29.85 18.31 21.98
CA ALA A 268 28.72 17.80 21.20
C ALA A 268 28.44 18.76 20.04
N VAL A 269 28.37 18.21 18.84
CA VAL A 269 27.94 18.95 17.65
C VAL A 269 26.47 18.64 17.42
N LEU A 270 25.66 19.69 17.34
CA LEU A 270 24.21 19.63 17.23
C LEU A 270 23.76 20.37 15.98
N GLY A 271 22.92 19.73 15.18
CA GLY A 271 22.18 20.43 14.13
C GLY A 271 21.02 21.20 14.73
N PHE A 272 20.65 22.33 14.12
CA PHE A 272 19.39 23.02 14.44
C PHE A 272 18.52 23.20 13.20
N LYS A 273 17.20 23.18 13.41
CA LYS A 273 16.20 23.43 12.37
C LYS A 273 16.27 24.87 11.86
N THR A 274 16.04 25.05 10.57
CA THR A 274 16.22 26.34 9.88
C THR A 274 14.94 26.84 9.22
N ASP A 275 13.78 26.27 9.56
CA ASP A 275 12.48 26.81 9.17
C ASP A 275 12.21 28.16 9.85
N ASP A 276 11.25 28.93 9.33
CA ASP A 276 10.99 30.29 9.80
C ASP A 276 10.62 30.35 11.29
N ALA A 277 9.89 29.35 11.80
CA ALA A 277 9.52 29.27 13.21
C ALA A 277 10.75 28.97 14.09
N ALA A 278 11.59 28.03 13.68
CA ALA A 278 12.85 27.73 14.36
C ALA A 278 13.81 28.94 14.33
N LYS A 279 13.93 29.63 13.19
CA LYS A 279 14.76 30.84 13.04
C LYS A 279 14.32 31.95 14.00
N ALA A 280 13.03 32.21 14.13
CA ALA A 280 12.48 33.20 15.06
C ALA A 280 12.79 32.83 16.52
N LYS A 281 12.59 31.56 16.89
CA LYS A 281 12.83 31.08 18.25
C LYS A 281 14.32 31.08 18.62
N ILE A 282 15.19 30.65 17.71
CA ILE A 282 16.66 30.67 17.89
C ILE A 282 17.16 32.11 18.06
N SER A 283 16.67 33.04 17.22
CA SER A 283 17.03 34.46 17.31
C SER A 283 16.55 35.11 18.62
N GLY A 284 15.46 34.62 19.22
CA GLY A 284 15.00 35.07 20.54
C GLY A 284 15.78 34.49 21.72
N MET A 285 16.34 33.28 21.57
CA MET A 285 17.08 32.57 22.62
C MET A 285 18.57 32.93 22.67
N LEU A 286 19.17 33.20 21.52
CA LEU A 286 20.60 33.45 21.41
C LEU A 286 20.88 34.93 21.22
N LYS A 287 21.71 35.51 22.09
CA LYS A 287 22.33 36.82 21.84
C LYS A 287 23.73 36.62 21.26
N PRO A 288 24.09 37.31 20.17
CA PRO A 288 25.42 37.19 19.60
C PRO A 288 26.46 37.76 20.58
N GLY A 289 27.40 36.93 21.02
CA GLY A 289 28.58 37.38 21.77
C GLY A 289 29.64 37.95 20.82
N SER A 290 29.82 37.33 19.65
CA SER A 290 30.61 37.86 18.52
C SER A 290 30.18 37.21 17.19
N GLY A 291 30.40 37.90 16.07
CA GLY A 291 30.04 37.41 14.73
C GLY A 291 28.63 37.79 14.27
N GLY A 292 28.31 37.46 13.02
CA GLY A 292 27.04 37.85 12.38
C GLY A 292 25.99 36.76 12.48
N PHE A 293 24.89 37.03 13.19
CA PHE A 293 23.84 36.04 13.42
C PHE A 293 23.09 35.63 12.14
N ASP A 294 23.03 36.52 11.15
CA ASP A 294 22.46 36.21 9.82
C ASP A 294 23.26 35.13 9.08
N LYS A 295 24.58 35.07 9.31
CA LYS A 295 25.46 34.07 8.68
C LYS A 295 25.23 32.67 9.25
N LEU A 296 24.64 32.55 10.43
CA LEU A 296 24.33 31.27 11.07
C LEU A 296 23.28 30.47 10.29
N PHE A 297 22.34 31.16 9.64
CA PHE A 297 21.27 30.53 8.86
C PHE A 297 21.69 30.23 7.40
N LEU A 298 22.90 30.59 7.01
CA LEU A 298 23.50 30.11 5.76
C LEU A 298 23.85 28.63 5.87
N LYS A 299 23.95 27.94 4.72
CA LYS A 299 24.16 26.49 4.64
C LYS A 299 25.28 25.97 5.55
N ASN A 300 26.39 26.70 5.64
CA ASN A 300 27.59 26.31 6.40
C ASN A 300 27.72 27.07 7.74
N GLY A 301 26.64 27.65 8.25
CA GLY A 301 26.65 28.40 9.49
C GLY A 301 27.03 27.54 10.69
N VAL A 302 28.03 27.98 11.45
CA VAL A 302 28.52 27.31 12.66
C VAL A 302 28.61 28.30 13.82
N LEU A 303 28.08 27.91 14.97
CA LEU A 303 28.08 28.68 16.20
C LEU A 303 28.77 27.88 17.31
N LEU A 304 29.69 28.53 18.02
CA LEU A 304 30.36 27.94 19.18
C LEU A 304 29.78 28.46 20.49
N SER A 305 29.74 27.59 21.51
CA SER A 305 29.51 28.03 22.88
C SER A 305 30.66 28.91 23.40
N ALA A 306 30.34 29.86 24.27
CA ALA A 306 31.32 30.79 24.84
C ALA A 306 32.46 30.08 25.60
N GLY A 307 32.14 28.98 26.30
CA GLY A 307 33.13 28.16 27.00
C GLY A 307 34.11 27.48 26.03
N LEU A 308 33.58 26.84 24.99
CA LEU A 308 34.36 26.14 23.98
C LEU A 308 35.23 27.11 23.15
N ALA A 309 34.68 28.25 22.73
CA ALA A 309 35.43 29.26 21.98
C ALA A 309 36.63 29.78 22.77
N ARG A 310 36.45 30.10 24.06
CA ARG A 310 37.54 30.50 24.96
C ARG A 310 38.58 29.39 25.13
N ALA A 311 38.14 28.15 25.36
CA ALA A 311 39.04 27.01 25.55
C ALA A 311 39.86 26.66 24.31
N LEU A 312 39.33 26.93 23.12
CA LEU A 312 40.01 26.72 21.83
C LEU A 312 40.80 27.95 21.37
N GLY A 313 40.58 29.12 21.97
CA GLY A 313 41.13 30.41 21.53
C GLY A 313 40.68 30.79 20.12
N VAL A 314 39.40 30.57 19.80
CA VAL A 314 38.83 30.78 18.46
C VAL A 314 37.73 31.84 18.49
N SER A 315 37.74 32.73 17.50
CA SER A 315 36.74 33.80 17.31
C SER A 315 35.94 33.61 16.01
N ALA A 316 34.86 34.39 15.84
CA ALA A 316 34.11 34.39 14.58
C ALA A 316 35.01 34.73 13.37
N GLY A 317 34.86 33.99 12.28
CA GLY A 317 35.68 34.07 11.06
C GLY A 317 36.85 33.08 11.01
N GLU A 318 37.19 32.45 12.13
CA GLU A 318 38.30 31.49 12.20
C GLU A 318 37.84 30.04 11.96
N LYS A 319 38.79 29.16 11.65
CA LYS A 319 38.51 27.75 11.37
C LYS A 319 38.60 26.87 12.62
N ILE A 320 37.69 25.93 12.72
CA ILE A 320 37.76 24.78 13.64
C ILE A 320 37.81 23.48 12.83
N THR A 321 38.39 22.45 13.41
CA THR A 321 38.36 21.09 12.83
C THR A 321 37.66 20.15 13.80
N LEU A 322 36.60 19.52 13.32
CA LEU A 322 35.84 18.49 14.02
C LEU A 322 36.44 17.14 13.68
N LYS A 323 36.70 16.31 14.70
CA LYS A 323 37.15 14.93 14.55
C LYS A 323 36.26 14.00 15.36
N TYR A 324 35.61 13.03 14.73
CA TYR A 324 34.72 12.09 15.43
C TYR A 324 34.89 10.66 14.91
N ASP A 325 34.61 9.69 15.77
CA ASP A 325 34.67 8.28 15.41
C ASP A 325 33.43 7.88 14.61
N ARG A 326 33.63 7.07 13.56
CA ARG A 326 32.56 6.61 12.68
C ARG A 326 31.98 5.31 13.22
N MET A 327 30.67 5.14 13.08
CA MET A 327 29.94 3.99 13.63
C MET A 327 30.34 2.67 12.95
N PHE A 328 30.46 2.67 11.62
CA PHE A 328 30.67 1.46 10.82
C PHE A 328 32.05 1.37 10.15
N GLU A 329 32.73 2.50 9.99
CA GLU A 329 34.01 2.57 9.27
C GLU A 329 35.19 2.74 10.23
N LYS A 330 36.34 2.14 9.89
CA LYS A 330 37.56 2.27 10.68
C LYS A 330 38.18 3.65 10.51
N GLY A 331 38.62 4.24 11.61
CA GLY A 331 39.31 5.53 11.63
C GLY A 331 38.33 6.72 11.69
N PRO A 332 38.80 7.86 12.21
CA PRO A 332 37.95 9.01 12.49
C PRO A 332 37.62 9.81 11.24
N LYS A 333 36.46 10.46 11.24
CA LYS A 333 36.10 11.48 10.26
C LYS A 333 36.63 12.83 10.71
N GLU A 334 37.23 13.59 9.79
CA GLU A 334 37.63 14.97 10.01
C GLU A 334 36.91 15.92 9.06
N ALA A 335 36.46 17.07 9.59
CA ALA A 335 35.81 18.11 8.79
C ALA A 335 36.11 19.48 9.39
N SER A 336 36.50 20.44 8.54
CA SER A 336 36.82 21.80 8.96
C SER A 336 35.73 22.78 8.57
N TYR A 337 35.38 23.68 9.49
CA TYR A 337 34.34 24.69 9.30
C TYR A 337 34.82 26.05 9.78
N THR A 338 34.29 27.11 9.17
CA THR A 338 34.52 28.49 9.61
C THR A 338 33.45 28.89 10.63
N VAL A 339 33.87 29.35 11.79
CA VAL A 339 32.98 29.82 12.87
C VAL A 339 32.26 31.07 12.40
N SER A 340 30.93 31.04 12.36
CA SER A 340 30.09 32.16 11.94
C SER A 340 29.81 33.12 13.10
N ALA A 341 29.61 32.56 14.29
CA ALA A 341 29.33 33.33 15.51
C ALA A 341 29.75 32.56 16.77
N VAL A 342 29.80 33.25 17.90
CA VAL A 342 30.00 32.70 19.25
C VAL A 342 28.87 33.15 20.16
N CYS A 343 28.30 32.23 20.93
CA CYS A 343 27.25 32.51 21.92
C CYS A 343 27.72 33.50 22.98
N ALA A 344 26.80 34.31 23.51
CA ALA A 344 27.01 34.94 24.82
C ALA A 344 27.00 33.88 25.95
N SER A 345 27.58 34.19 27.10
CA SER A 345 27.70 33.24 28.22
C SER A 345 26.31 32.86 28.76
N GLY A 346 25.98 31.56 28.76
CA GLY A 346 24.71 31.03 29.27
C GLY A 346 23.59 30.83 28.25
N ASP A 347 23.71 31.37 27.03
CA ASP A 347 22.65 31.30 26.00
C ASP A 347 22.69 30.00 25.17
N CYS A 348 23.86 29.34 25.13
CA CYS A 348 24.07 28.11 24.38
C CYS A 348 23.51 26.89 25.14
N PRO A 349 23.12 25.80 24.44
CA PRO A 349 22.50 24.63 25.07
C PRO A 349 23.42 23.90 26.07
N GLN A 350 24.74 24.07 25.94
CA GLN A 350 25.73 23.63 26.92
C GLN A 350 27.06 24.35 26.69
N ASP A 351 27.97 24.25 27.67
CA ASP A 351 29.27 24.93 27.64
C ASP A 351 30.24 24.41 26.58
N ASN A 352 30.12 23.15 26.17
CA ASN A 352 30.93 22.51 25.13
C ASN A 352 30.07 22.08 23.93
N ALA A 353 29.48 23.03 23.21
CA ALA A 353 28.64 22.77 22.05
C ALA A 353 29.14 23.46 20.77
N VAL A 354 28.95 22.75 19.66
CA VAL A 354 29.03 23.31 18.31
C VAL A 354 27.63 23.21 17.71
N LEU A 355 27.01 24.33 17.40
CA LEU A 355 25.71 24.40 16.73
C LEU A 355 25.94 24.59 15.24
N MET A 356 25.33 23.74 14.43
CA MET A 356 25.46 23.76 12.97
C MET A 356 24.09 23.92 12.31
N ASN A 357 24.06 24.67 11.22
CA ASN A 357 22.90 24.70 10.33
C ASN A 357 22.51 23.26 9.96
N GLY A 358 21.22 22.93 10.07
CA GLY A 358 20.72 21.58 9.82
C GLY A 358 21.17 20.98 8.48
N ALA A 359 21.30 21.79 7.43
CA ALA A 359 21.77 21.31 6.14
C ALA A 359 23.23 20.83 6.17
N ALA A 360 24.16 21.62 6.71
CA ALA A 360 25.56 21.19 6.87
C ALA A 360 25.71 20.07 7.89
N PHE A 361 24.89 20.09 8.95
CA PHE A 361 24.89 19.03 9.95
C PHE A 361 24.50 17.69 9.34
N TYR A 362 23.38 17.60 8.62
CA TYR A 362 22.96 16.34 7.97
C TYR A 362 23.92 15.88 6.88
N GLU A 363 24.56 16.81 6.15
CA GLU A 363 25.62 16.46 5.20
C GLU A 363 26.80 15.78 5.90
N LEU A 364 27.20 16.26 7.08
CA LEU A 364 28.26 15.63 7.88
C LEU A 364 27.79 14.33 8.52
N TYR A 365 26.59 14.31 9.10
CA TYR A 365 26.03 13.20 9.87
C TYR A 365 25.74 11.96 9.01
N TYR A 366 25.14 12.12 7.83
CA TYR A 366 24.84 10.97 6.95
C TYR A 366 25.98 10.62 5.98
N ALA A 367 27.00 11.47 5.84
CA ALA A 367 28.19 11.08 5.08
C ALA A 367 28.87 9.87 5.71
N ASP A 368 29.00 9.90 7.04
CA ASP A 368 29.47 8.80 7.88
C ASP A 368 28.79 8.92 9.26
N LEU A 369 27.91 7.98 9.60
CA LEU A 369 27.18 8.04 10.87
C LEU A 369 28.18 8.08 12.05
N PRO A 370 27.98 9.00 13.02
CA PRO A 370 28.85 9.09 14.18
C PRO A 370 28.66 7.88 15.10
N ALA A 371 29.73 7.41 15.70
CA ALA A 371 29.67 6.41 16.75
C ALA A 371 28.89 6.95 17.98
N PRO A 372 28.23 6.08 18.75
CA PRO A 372 27.65 6.46 20.04
C PRO A 372 28.72 7.04 20.97
N PRO A 373 28.31 7.80 22.01
CA PRO A 373 29.27 8.40 22.94
C PRO A 373 30.15 7.32 23.56
N GLY A 374 31.46 7.58 23.62
CA GLY A 374 32.42 6.66 24.21
C GLY A 374 32.14 6.37 25.69
N PRO A 375 32.73 5.31 26.26
CA PRO A 375 32.53 4.93 27.65
C PRO A 375 32.80 6.11 28.61
N GLY A 376 31.82 6.42 29.47
CA GLY A 376 31.92 7.52 30.44
C GLY A 376 31.50 8.91 29.92
N VAL A 377 31.21 9.07 28.62
CA VAL A 377 30.61 10.30 28.08
C VAL A 377 29.09 10.21 28.24
N LYS A 378 28.50 11.10 29.02
CA LYS A 378 27.04 11.18 29.16
C LYS A 378 26.43 11.59 27.81
N PRO A 379 25.42 10.87 27.30
CA PRO A 379 24.67 11.30 26.14
C PRO A 379 24.11 12.71 26.35
N TRP A 380 24.11 13.51 25.30
CA TRP A 380 23.51 14.83 25.34
C TRP A 380 22.02 14.70 25.65
N ALA A 381 21.57 15.49 26.62
CA ALA A 381 20.16 15.65 26.94
C ALA A 381 19.78 17.13 26.72
N PRO A 382 18.60 17.40 26.15
CA PRO A 382 18.18 18.77 25.90
C PRO A 382 18.05 19.53 27.23
N PRO A 383 18.68 20.73 27.35
CA PRO A 383 18.51 21.57 28.53
C PRO A 383 17.05 22.08 28.62
N ALA A 384 16.65 22.48 29.82
CA ALA A 384 15.42 23.24 30.02
C ALA A 384 15.44 24.51 29.15
N GLY A 385 14.29 24.88 28.55
CA GLY A 385 14.20 26.06 27.68
C GLY A 385 13.95 25.77 26.20
N GLY A 386 13.58 24.54 25.82
CA GLY A 386 12.98 24.26 24.50
C GLY A 386 13.96 23.98 23.35
N TRP A 387 15.27 23.84 23.65
CA TRP A 387 16.30 23.43 22.68
C TRP A 387 16.03 22.06 22.06
N GLY A 388 15.40 21.13 22.79
CA GLY A 388 15.03 19.81 22.25
C GLY A 388 14.12 19.88 21.01
N ALA A 389 13.22 20.86 20.93
CA ALA A 389 12.34 21.03 19.77
C ALA A 389 13.06 21.64 18.55
N LEU A 390 14.16 22.36 18.80
CA LEU A 390 14.96 23.06 17.80
C LEU A 390 16.12 22.21 17.27
N ALA A 391 16.59 21.26 18.06
CA ALA A 391 17.64 20.33 17.66
C ALA A 391 17.18 19.50 16.45
N ALA A 392 18.13 19.19 15.57
CA ALA A 392 17.90 18.32 14.44
C ALA A 392 17.69 16.88 14.95
N PRO A 393 16.57 16.23 14.61
CA PRO A 393 16.38 14.81 14.93
C PRO A 393 17.28 13.91 14.08
N GLU A 394 17.45 12.64 14.48
CA GLU A 394 18.21 11.64 13.70
C GLU A 394 17.61 11.36 12.32
N TRP A 395 16.30 11.55 12.20
CA TRP A 395 15.53 11.54 10.96
C TRP A 395 14.21 12.28 11.21
N ILE A 396 13.49 12.59 10.15
CA ILE A 396 12.15 13.19 10.21
C ILE A 396 11.14 12.05 10.05
N LEU A 397 10.45 11.70 11.13
CA LEU A 397 9.34 10.76 11.05
C LEU A 397 8.11 11.50 10.51
N LEU A 398 7.60 11.04 9.37
CA LEU A 398 6.45 11.64 8.72
C LEU A 398 5.15 11.19 9.38
N ASP A 399 4.12 12.02 9.32
CA ASP A 399 2.84 11.72 9.96
C ASP A 399 2.17 10.47 9.36
N ARG A 400 1.49 9.72 10.23
CA ARG A 400 0.67 8.58 9.82
C ARG A 400 -0.45 9.04 8.91
N THR A 401 -0.74 8.22 7.92
CA THR A 401 -1.84 8.40 6.98
C THR A 401 -2.82 7.24 7.13
N TYR A 402 -4.10 7.48 6.87
CA TYR A 402 -5.12 6.44 6.98
C TYR A 402 -5.94 6.32 5.69
N THR A 403 -5.92 7.35 4.86
CA THR A 403 -6.56 7.34 3.55
C THR A 403 -5.54 7.55 2.44
N SER A 404 -5.93 7.15 1.23
CA SER A 404 -5.14 7.39 0.03
C SER A 404 -5.01 8.87 -0.32
N ASP A 405 -5.96 9.71 0.06
CA ASP A 405 -5.90 11.14 -0.20
C ASP A 405 -4.91 11.82 0.75
N ASP A 406 -4.89 11.42 2.04
CA ASP A 406 -3.89 11.88 2.99
C ASP A 406 -2.48 11.47 2.55
N TYR A 407 -2.33 10.21 2.07
CA TYR A 407 -1.07 9.72 1.53
C TYR A 407 -0.61 10.56 0.32
N LYS A 408 -1.51 10.89 -0.60
CA LYS A 408 -1.22 11.77 -1.75
C LYS A 408 -0.79 13.16 -1.30
N ALA A 409 -1.50 13.76 -0.35
CA ALA A 409 -1.17 15.08 0.19
C ALA A 409 0.22 15.08 0.83
N LYS A 410 0.50 14.10 1.71
CA LYS A 410 1.82 13.89 2.33
C LYS A 410 2.92 13.74 1.28
N TYR A 411 2.70 12.92 0.25
CA TYR A 411 3.70 12.69 -0.78
C TYR A 411 3.99 13.93 -1.63
N GLN A 412 2.97 14.74 -1.91
CA GLN A 412 3.13 16.05 -2.56
C GLN A 412 3.92 17.02 -1.67
N GLU A 413 3.69 16.98 -0.37
CA GLU A 413 4.43 17.79 0.60
C GLU A 413 5.91 17.39 0.67
N ILE A 414 6.24 16.10 0.73
CA ILE A 414 7.62 15.59 0.72
C ILE A 414 8.38 16.13 -0.49
N SER A 415 7.75 16.08 -1.67
CA SER A 415 8.32 16.58 -2.92
C SER A 415 8.57 18.09 -2.91
N ARG A 416 7.71 18.87 -2.23
CA ARG A 416 7.83 20.34 -2.10
C ARG A 416 8.87 20.75 -1.06
N ASN A 417 8.84 20.14 0.14
CA ASN A 417 9.59 20.60 1.30
C ASN A 417 11.08 20.22 1.26
N LYS A 418 11.51 19.39 0.29
CA LYS A 418 12.93 19.01 0.05
C LYS A 418 13.74 18.89 1.34
N TRP A 419 13.24 18.05 2.25
CA TRP A 419 13.83 17.77 3.55
C TRP A 419 15.33 17.48 3.42
N LYS A 420 16.14 18.06 4.32
CA LYS A 420 17.59 17.88 4.27
C LYS A 420 18.06 16.56 4.88
N GLY A 421 17.33 16.08 5.89
CA GLY A 421 17.62 14.79 6.52
C GLY A 421 16.89 13.61 5.89
N THR A 422 17.14 12.41 6.43
CA THR A 422 16.35 11.22 6.10
C THR A 422 14.94 11.37 6.64
N THR A 423 13.94 11.05 5.84
CA THR A 423 12.55 10.98 6.26
C THR A 423 12.12 9.52 6.35
N ILE A 424 11.39 9.16 7.40
CA ILE A 424 10.81 7.82 7.56
C ILE A 424 9.31 7.92 7.38
N ASP A 425 8.78 7.12 6.46
CA ASP A 425 7.34 6.93 6.27
C ASP A 425 6.97 5.49 6.65
N VAL A 426 5.92 5.34 7.43
CA VAL A 426 5.29 4.04 7.66
C VAL A 426 3.91 4.12 7.03
N SER A 427 3.62 3.26 6.06
CA SER A 427 2.33 3.23 5.36
C SER A 427 1.89 1.82 5.01
N THR A 428 0.58 1.65 4.91
CA THR A 428 -0.03 0.37 4.52
C THR A 428 -0.27 0.31 3.01
N MET A 429 -0.43 -0.90 2.47
CA MET A 429 -0.80 -1.05 1.07
C MET A 429 -2.13 -0.36 0.73
N TYR A 430 -3.09 -0.31 1.67
CA TYR A 430 -4.40 0.34 1.48
C TYR A 430 -4.28 1.85 1.33
N GLU A 431 -3.36 2.50 2.07
CA GLU A 431 -3.09 3.93 1.91
C GLU A 431 -2.49 4.21 0.51
N THR A 432 -1.56 3.36 0.06
CA THR A 432 -0.84 3.57 -1.21
C THR A 432 -1.64 3.19 -2.46
N ALA A 433 -2.67 2.33 -2.32
CA ALA A 433 -3.44 1.72 -3.41
C ALA A 433 -4.59 2.59 -3.95
N SER A 434 -4.37 3.90 -4.06
CA SER A 434 -5.45 4.87 -4.36
C SER A 434 -6.24 4.58 -5.64
N ASP A 435 -5.56 4.18 -6.70
CA ASP A 435 -6.20 3.96 -8.01
C ASP A 435 -6.93 2.61 -8.04
N ILE A 436 -6.46 1.64 -7.25
CA ILE A 436 -7.11 0.34 -7.06
C ILE A 436 -8.42 0.51 -6.28
N LEU A 437 -8.38 1.25 -5.17
CA LEU A 437 -9.58 1.52 -4.37
C LEU A 437 -10.63 2.31 -5.15
N LYS A 438 -10.19 3.22 -6.03
CA LYS A 438 -11.08 3.92 -6.96
C LYS A 438 -11.73 2.97 -7.96
N LEU A 439 -10.96 2.04 -8.53
CA LEU A 439 -11.49 1.04 -9.44
C LEU A 439 -12.53 0.14 -8.74
N GLU A 440 -12.23 -0.33 -7.52
CA GLU A 440 -13.17 -1.10 -6.71
C GLU A 440 -14.45 -0.31 -6.42
N SER A 441 -14.32 0.98 -6.07
CA SER A 441 -15.47 1.87 -5.85
C SER A 441 -16.34 2.02 -7.10
N VAL A 442 -15.73 2.16 -8.28
CA VAL A 442 -16.46 2.22 -9.57
C VAL A 442 -17.19 0.91 -9.85
N LEU A 443 -16.55 -0.24 -9.61
CA LEU A 443 -17.18 -1.55 -9.78
C LEU A 443 -18.35 -1.77 -8.80
N ASN A 444 -18.20 -1.33 -7.55
CA ASN A 444 -19.27 -1.36 -6.55
C ASN A 444 -20.43 -0.44 -6.95
N LEU A 445 -20.15 0.73 -7.55
CA LEU A 445 -21.19 1.63 -8.09
C LEU A 445 -21.92 1.00 -9.29
N ILE A 446 -21.19 0.35 -10.20
CA ILE A 446 -21.78 -0.41 -11.32
C ILE A 446 -22.67 -1.53 -10.76
N THR A 447 -22.18 -2.31 -9.79
CA THR A 447 -22.95 -3.37 -9.14
C THR A 447 -24.20 -2.82 -8.46
N LEU A 448 -24.11 -1.69 -7.74
CA LEU A 448 -25.24 -1.02 -7.11
C LEU A 448 -26.27 -0.55 -8.14
N SER A 449 -25.83 0.06 -9.25
CA SER A 449 -26.74 0.47 -10.32
C SER A 449 -27.46 -0.72 -10.96
N ALA A 450 -26.75 -1.84 -11.16
CA ALA A 450 -27.37 -3.09 -11.62
C ALA A 450 -28.42 -3.62 -10.62
N VAL A 451 -28.12 -3.59 -9.31
CA VAL A 451 -29.09 -3.95 -8.25
C VAL A 451 -30.35 -3.08 -8.35
N LEU A 452 -30.19 -1.76 -8.54
CA LEU A 452 -31.33 -0.83 -8.65
C LEU A 452 -32.19 -1.13 -9.88
N VAL A 453 -31.57 -1.36 -11.04
CA VAL A 453 -32.30 -1.74 -12.26
C VAL A 453 -33.06 -3.06 -12.05
N LEU A 454 -32.39 -4.07 -11.49
CA LEU A 454 -33.01 -5.36 -11.16
C LEU A 454 -34.15 -5.22 -10.16
N PHE A 455 -34.00 -4.35 -9.16
CA PHE A 455 -35.06 -4.03 -8.21
C PHE A 455 -36.31 -3.54 -8.93
N PHE A 456 -36.21 -2.59 -9.86
CA PHE A 456 -37.36 -2.10 -10.62
C PHE A 456 -37.98 -3.16 -11.53
N ILE A 457 -37.15 -3.98 -12.20
CA ILE A 457 -37.63 -5.08 -13.05
C ILE A 457 -38.43 -6.08 -12.21
N ILE A 458 -37.89 -6.51 -11.07
CA ILE A 458 -38.55 -7.45 -10.14
C ILE A 458 -39.79 -6.80 -9.54
N LEU A 459 -39.72 -5.53 -9.15
CA LEU A 459 -40.83 -4.77 -8.58
C LEU A 459 -42.04 -4.76 -9.53
N LEU A 460 -41.83 -4.29 -10.76
CA LEU A 460 -42.88 -4.23 -11.78
C LEU A 460 -43.40 -5.63 -12.15
N GLY A 461 -42.48 -6.60 -12.29
CA GLY A 461 -42.81 -7.98 -12.64
C GLY A 461 -43.67 -8.67 -11.57
N VAL A 462 -43.27 -8.58 -10.30
CA VAL A 462 -43.98 -9.17 -9.16
C VAL A 462 -45.33 -8.48 -8.94
N VAL A 463 -45.38 -7.14 -8.97
CA VAL A 463 -46.65 -6.41 -8.79
C VAL A 463 -47.66 -6.77 -9.87
N ASN A 464 -47.24 -6.77 -11.14
CA ASN A 464 -48.14 -7.10 -12.25
C ASN A 464 -48.64 -8.55 -12.14
N THR A 465 -47.72 -9.47 -11.82
CA THR A 465 -48.03 -10.89 -11.62
C THR A 465 -49.00 -11.13 -10.46
N LEU A 466 -48.77 -10.50 -9.31
CA LEU A 466 -49.64 -10.67 -8.15
C LEU A 466 -51.00 -10.02 -8.36
N ARG A 467 -51.08 -8.83 -8.97
CA ARG A 467 -52.35 -8.21 -9.34
C ARG A 467 -53.20 -9.14 -10.21
N MET A 468 -52.60 -9.73 -11.23
CA MET A 468 -53.26 -10.71 -12.10
C MET A 468 -53.71 -11.95 -11.32
N THR A 469 -52.82 -12.54 -10.50
CA THR A 469 -53.12 -13.74 -9.70
C THR A 469 -54.26 -13.51 -8.72
N ILE A 470 -54.24 -12.36 -8.05
CA ILE A 470 -55.28 -11.96 -7.11
C ILE A 470 -56.61 -11.83 -7.85
N ARG A 471 -56.64 -11.15 -9.01
CA ARG A 471 -57.86 -11.00 -9.81
C ARG A 471 -58.46 -12.34 -10.20
N GLU A 472 -57.64 -13.24 -10.76
CA GLU A 472 -58.08 -14.57 -11.21
C GLU A 472 -58.54 -15.48 -10.06
N ARG A 473 -58.03 -15.27 -8.84
CA ARG A 473 -58.37 -16.08 -7.66
C ARG A 473 -59.25 -15.35 -6.64
N THR A 474 -59.86 -14.23 -7.02
CA THR A 474 -60.67 -13.41 -6.09
C THR A 474 -61.77 -14.23 -5.39
N ARG A 475 -62.51 -15.04 -6.16
CA ARG A 475 -63.59 -15.90 -5.64
C ARG A 475 -63.06 -17.04 -4.76
N GLU A 476 -61.93 -17.64 -5.12
CA GLU A 476 -61.25 -18.67 -4.32
C GLU A 476 -60.84 -18.09 -2.95
N ILE A 477 -60.22 -16.90 -2.95
CA ILE A 477 -59.83 -16.19 -1.72
C ILE A 477 -61.05 -15.85 -0.87
N GLY A 478 -62.15 -15.38 -1.47
CA GLY A 478 -63.40 -15.06 -0.78
C GLY A 478 -64.04 -16.29 -0.12
N THR A 479 -64.04 -17.44 -0.81
CA THR A 479 -64.60 -18.70 -0.30
C THR A 479 -63.79 -19.22 0.87
N VAL A 480 -62.45 -19.28 0.74
CA VAL A 480 -61.57 -19.78 1.79
C VAL A 480 -61.58 -18.87 3.02
N ARG A 481 -61.74 -17.56 2.83
CA ARG A 481 -61.96 -16.61 3.93
C ARG A 481 -63.33 -16.70 4.59
N ALA A 482 -64.38 -17.11 3.86
CA ALA A 482 -65.71 -17.35 4.42
C ALA A 482 -65.75 -18.64 5.27
N ILE A 483 -64.95 -19.65 4.90
CA ILE A 483 -64.80 -20.92 5.63
C ILE A 483 -63.90 -20.78 6.88
N GLY A 484 -63.25 -19.62 7.08
CA GLY A 484 -62.57 -19.28 8.33
C GLY A 484 -61.06 -19.03 8.24
N MET A 485 -60.45 -19.00 7.05
CA MET A 485 -59.03 -18.67 6.90
C MET A 485 -58.76 -17.21 7.31
N GLN A 486 -57.73 -16.98 8.14
CA GLN A 486 -57.42 -15.64 8.65
C GLN A 486 -56.76 -14.78 7.55
N ARG A 487 -56.81 -13.45 7.71
CA ARG A 487 -56.15 -12.51 6.79
C ARG A 487 -54.63 -12.76 6.70
N ARG A 488 -54.01 -13.18 7.82
CA ARG A 488 -52.58 -13.51 7.88
C ARG A 488 -52.26 -14.72 7.03
N ASP A 489 -53.07 -15.78 7.11
CA ASP A 489 -52.88 -17.00 6.33
C ASP A 489 -52.97 -16.75 4.82
N VAL A 490 -53.93 -15.93 4.38
CA VAL A 490 -54.07 -15.53 2.97
C VAL A 490 -52.85 -14.74 2.50
N ARG A 491 -52.36 -13.79 3.30
CA ARG A 491 -51.15 -13.02 2.99
C ARG A 491 -49.93 -13.94 2.89
N ASP A 492 -49.73 -14.79 3.89
CA ASP A 492 -48.56 -15.65 4.02
C ASP A 492 -48.55 -16.73 2.94
N MET A 493 -49.71 -17.17 2.45
CA MET A 493 -49.82 -18.02 1.26
C MET A 493 -49.18 -17.36 0.03
N PHE A 494 -49.48 -16.09 -0.26
CA PHE A 494 -48.90 -15.35 -1.39
C PHE A 494 -47.41 -15.04 -1.18
N LEU A 495 -47.00 -14.73 0.05
CA LEU A 495 -45.59 -14.51 0.38
C LEU A 495 -44.77 -15.79 0.22
N LEU A 496 -45.29 -16.94 0.66
CA LEU A 496 -44.66 -18.25 0.48
C LEU A 496 -44.62 -18.66 -1.00
N GLU A 497 -45.67 -18.36 -1.78
CA GLU A 497 -45.66 -18.57 -3.24
C GLU A 497 -44.53 -17.77 -3.89
N THR A 498 -44.40 -16.49 -3.55
CA THR A 498 -43.30 -15.63 -4.04
C THR A 498 -41.94 -16.15 -3.57
N PHE A 499 -41.80 -16.52 -2.30
CA PHE A 499 -40.56 -17.03 -1.73
C PHE A 499 -40.08 -18.29 -2.47
N PHE A 500 -40.93 -19.28 -2.67
CA PHE A 500 -40.55 -20.51 -3.38
C PHE A 500 -40.23 -20.23 -4.85
N LEU A 501 -40.98 -19.36 -5.52
CA LEU A 501 -40.66 -18.95 -6.88
C LEU A 501 -39.27 -18.33 -6.96
N THR A 502 -38.96 -17.39 -6.08
CA THR A 502 -37.66 -16.73 -6.04
C THR A 502 -36.56 -17.69 -5.61
N LEU A 503 -36.81 -18.63 -4.71
CA LEU A 503 -35.84 -19.64 -4.30
C LEU A 503 -35.42 -20.53 -5.48
N PHE A 504 -36.38 -21.03 -6.27
CA PHE A 504 -36.07 -21.82 -7.47
C PHE A 504 -35.41 -20.98 -8.55
N ALA A 505 -35.86 -19.74 -8.74
CA ALA A 505 -35.22 -18.79 -9.65
C ALA A 505 -33.76 -18.50 -9.24
N SER A 506 -33.50 -18.33 -7.94
CA SER A 506 -32.15 -18.14 -7.41
C SER A 506 -31.28 -19.35 -7.65
N ALA A 507 -31.78 -20.58 -7.43
CA ALA A 507 -31.03 -21.80 -7.74
C ALA A 507 -30.65 -21.88 -9.23
N ALA A 508 -31.60 -21.58 -10.13
CA ALA A 508 -31.31 -21.49 -11.56
C ALA A 508 -30.33 -20.37 -11.89
N GLY A 509 -30.47 -19.21 -11.24
CA GLY A 509 -29.59 -18.06 -11.40
C GLY A 509 -28.15 -18.33 -10.93
N LEU A 510 -27.97 -19.11 -9.86
CA LEU A 510 -26.65 -19.57 -9.43
C LEU A 510 -26.01 -20.45 -10.51
N LEU A 511 -26.75 -21.44 -11.04
CA LEU A 511 -26.24 -22.30 -12.12
C LEU A 511 -25.84 -21.48 -13.36
N LEU A 512 -26.67 -20.52 -13.76
CA LEU A 512 -26.37 -19.60 -14.86
C LEU A 512 -25.16 -18.71 -14.54
N GLY A 513 -25.06 -18.18 -13.33
CA GLY A 513 -23.96 -17.34 -12.88
C GLY A 513 -22.63 -18.08 -12.88
N PHE A 514 -22.57 -19.27 -12.27
CA PHE A 514 -21.37 -20.11 -12.30
C PHE A 514 -21.01 -20.57 -13.72
N GLY A 515 -22.00 -20.92 -14.54
CA GLY A 515 -21.80 -21.25 -15.95
C GLY A 515 -21.22 -20.07 -16.75
N ALA A 516 -21.77 -18.87 -16.56
CA ALA A 516 -21.28 -17.65 -17.18
C ALA A 516 -19.86 -17.30 -16.72
N MET A 517 -19.56 -17.37 -15.41
CA MET A 517 -18.20 -17.15 -14.89
C MET A 517 -17.21 -18.13 -15.53
N ARG A 518 -17.59 -19.41 -15.64
CA ARG A 518 -16.74 -20.41 -16.27
C ARG A 518 -16.52 -20.10 -17.75
N LEU A 519 -17.57 -19.79 -18.49
CA LEU A 519 -17.48 -19.45 -19.92
C LEU A 519 -16.62 -18.19 -20.15
N LEU A 520 -16.85 -17.13 -19.36
CA LEU A 520 -16.11 -15.88 -19.45
C LEU A 520 -14.63 -16.07 -19.05
N SER A 521 -14.34 -16.95 -18.08
CA SER A 521 -12.96 -17.27 -17.69
C SER A 521 -12.18 -18.01 -18.78
N LEU A 522 -12.85 -18.67 -19.73
CA LEU A 522 -12.16 -19.37 -20.84
C LEU A 522 -11.68 -18.42 -21.94
N ILE A 523 -12.23 -17.20 -22.01
CA ILE A 523 -11.84 -16.21 -23.01
C ILE A 523 -10.44 -15.70 -22.65
N THR A 524 -9.50 -15.87 -23.58
CA THR A 524 -8.12 -15.37 -23.46
C THR A 524 -8.01 -13.97 -24.03
N PHE A 525 -7.44 -13.05 -23.27
CA PHE A 525 -7.10 -11.71 -23.72
C PHE A 525 -5.58 -11.53 -23.76
N ASN A 526 -5.09 -10.79 -24.75
CA ASN A 526 -3.68 -10.38 -24.80
C ASN A 526 -3.42 -9.33 -23.71
N ILE A 527 -2.39 -9.55 -22.89
CA ILE A 527 -2.04 -8.72 -21.74
C ILE A 527 -1.36 -7.40 -22.19
N THR A 528 -0.59 -7.46 -23.27
CA THR A 528 0.42 -6.47 -23.64
C THR A 528 -0.16 -5.15 -24.18
N ASP A 529 -1.38 -5.15 -24.73
CA ASP A 529 -2.00 -3.97 -25.38
C ASP A 529 -3.42 -3.65 -24.85
N ASN A 530 -3.84 -4.27 -23.74
CA ASN A 530 -5.20 -4.14 -23.22
C ASN A 530 -5.21 -3.45 -21.85
N PRO A 531 -5.98 -2.36 -21.64
CA PRO A 531 -6.14 -1.75 -20.31
C PRO A 531 -6.77 -2.71 -19.28
N LEU A 532 -7.49 -3.75 -19.72
CA LEU A 532 -7.95 -4.84 -18.86
C LEU A 532 -6.81 -5.76 -18.40
N GLY A 533 -5.60 -5.62 -18.96
CA GLY A 533 -4.35 -6.29 -18.59
C GLY A 533 -4.09 -6.39 -17.10
N MET A 534 -4.49 -5.34 -16.35
CA MET A 534 -4.35 -5.25 -14.90
C MET A 534 -5.28 -6.20 -14.14
N LEU A 535 -6.40 -6.61 -14.75
CA LEU A 535 -7.49 -7.38 -14.15
C LEU A 535 -7.47 -8.86 -14.55
N LEU A 536 -6.51 -9.25 -15.38
CA LEU A 536 -6.37 -10.62 -15.87
C LEU A 536 -5.32 -11.37 -15.03
N ILE A 537 -5.54 -12.67 -14.88
CA ILE A 537 -4.52 -13.62 -14.43
C ILE A 537 -4.29 -14.59 -15.58
N ASN A 538 -3.04 -14.76 -16.02
CA ASN A 538 -2.71 -15.69 -17.10
C ASN A 538 -3.49 -15.40 -18.41
N GLY A 539 -3.93 -14.15 -18.63
CA GLY A 539 -4.75 -13.77 -19.77
C GLY A 539 -6.24 -14.07 -19.64
N HIS A 540 -6.72 -14.45 -18.45
CA HIS A 540 -8.11 -14.79 -18.16
C HIS A 540 -8.73 -13.88 -17.09
N LEU A 541 -10.04 -13.65 -17.19
CA LEU A 541 -10.79 -12.95 -16.13
C LEU A 541 -10.88 -13.84 -14.89
N TYR A 542 -10.56 -13.26 -13.74
CA TYR A 542 -10.60 -13.96 -12.46
C TYR A 542 -11.86 -13.58 -11.68
N PHE A 543 -12.65 -14.58 -11.31
CA PHE A 543 -13.85 -14.44 -10.51
C PHE A 543 -13.66 -15.20 -9.21
N LEU A 544 -13.88 -14.54 -8.07
CA LEU A 544 -13.77 -15.14 -6.75
C LEU A 544 -15.14 -15.14 -6.05
N PRO A 545 -15.98 -16.17 -6.28
CA PRO A 545 -17.29 -16.27 -5.67
C PRO A 545 -17.17 -16.61 -4.18
N THR A 546 -17.22 -15.59 -3.32
CA THR A 546 -17.23 -15.78 -1.87
C THR A 546 -18.58 -16.30 -1.40
N PHE A 547 -18.59 -17.20 -0.42
CA PHE A 547 -19.84 -17.75 0.13
C PHE A 547 -20.76 -16.63 0.65
N SER A 548 -20.19 -15.66 1.38
CA SER A 548 -20.92 -14.49 1.88
C SER A 548 -21.49 -13.64 0.75
N GLY A 549 -20.72 -13.42 -0.33
CA GLY A 549 -21.16 -12.69 -1.50
C GLY A 549 -22.33 -13.37 -2.21
N VAL A 550 -22.22 -14.68 -2.47
CA VAL A 550 -23.26 -15.48 -3.13
C VAL A 550 -24.53 -15.54 -2.29
N ALA A 551 -24.40 -15.86 -0.99
CA ALA A 551 -25.52 -15.90 -0.06
C ALA A 551 -26.18 -14.52 0.06
N GLY A 552 -25.40 -13.45 0.14
CA GLY A 552 -25.87 -12.07 0.17
C GLY A 552 -26.70 -11.70 -1.07
N SER A 553 -26.22 -12.03 -2.27
CA SER A 553 -26.97 -11.77 -3.52
C SER A 553 -28.30 -12.53 -3.58
N VAL A 554 -28.31 -13.80 -3.17
CA VAL A 554 -29.54 -14.63 -3.13
C VAL A 554 -30.54 -14.08 -2.12
N LEU A 555 -30.07 -13.78 -0.90
CA LEU A 555 -30.91 -13.21 0.16
C LEU A 555 -31.48 -11.85 -0.25
N LEU A 556 -30.67 -11.00 -0.90
CA LEU A 556 -31.11 -9.70 -1.40
C LEU A 556 -32.25 -9.82 -2.40
N ILE A 557 -32.14 -10.73 -3.39
CA ILE A 557 -33.19 -10.94 -4.40
C ILE A 557 -34.48 -11.51 -3.76
N ILE A 558 -34.34 -12.46 -2.82
CA ILE A 558 -35.48 -12.98 -2.05
C ILE A 558 -36.15 -11.85 -1.26
N ALA A 559 -35.36 -11.01 -0.57
CA ALA A 559 -35.88 -9.88 0.21
C ALA A 559 -36.61 -8.87 -0.68
N ILE A 560 -36.06 -8.53 -1.86
CA ILE A 560 -36.70 -7.64 -2.82
C ILE A 560 -38.02 -8.23 -3.33
N ALA A 561 -38.04 -9.51 -3.71
CA ALA A 561 -39.23 -10.16 -4.27
C ALA A 561 -40.35 -10.30 -3.22
N VAL A 562 -40.03 -10.80 -2.03
CA VAL A 562 -40.99 -10.97 -0.92
C VAL A 562 -41.45 -9.61 -0.40
N GLY A 563 -40.55 -8.65 -0.26
CA GLY A 563 -40.87 -7.27 0.13
C GLY A 563 -41.82 -6.60 -0.86
N THR A 564 -41.57 -6.79 -2.16
CA THR A 564 -42.49 -6.32 -3.21
C THR A 564 -43.86 -6.99 -3.10
N ALA A 565 -43.89 -8.30 -2.88
CA ALA A 565 -45.13 -9.07 -2.81
C ALA A 565 -46.01 -8.70 -1.62
N PHE A 566 -45.42 -8.15 -0.55
CA PHE A 566 -46.13 -7.82 0.68
C PHE A 566 -47.30 -6.85 0.47
N PHE A 567 -47.11 -5.78 -0.31
CA PHE A 567 -48.16 -4.79 -0.54
C PHE A 567 -49.41 -5.36 -1.26
N PRO A 568 -49.29 -6.00 -2.44
CA PRO A 568 -50.44 -6.61 -3.11
C PRO A 568 -51.03 -7.78 -2.31
N ALA A 569 -50.21 -8.60 -1.65
CA ALA A 569 -50.70 -9.70 -0.80
C ALA A 569 -51.53 -9.19 0.38
N ARG A 570 -51.09 -8.11 1.06
CA ARG A 570 -51.85 -7.46 2.12
C ARG A 570 -53.16 -6.88 1.60
N ARG A 571 -53.16 -6.29 0.40
CA ARG A 571 -54.37 -5.76 -0.23
C ARG A 571 -55.39 -6.88 -0.54
N ALA A 572 -54.93 -8.02 -1.06
CA ALA A 572 -55.78 -9.19 -1.28
C ALA A 572 -56.36 -9.75 0.02
N ALA A 573 -55.49 -9.92 1.04
CA ALA A 573 -55.88 -10.43 2.35
C ALA A 573 -56.93 -9.56 3.06
N ASN A 574 -57.00 -8.26 2.78
CA ASN A 574 -57.96 -7.33 3.39
C ASN A 574 -59.28 -7.21 2.62
N MET A 575 -59.46 -7.86 1.46
CA MET A 575 -60.69 -7.76 0.68
C MET A 575 -61.88 -8.41 1.42
N PRO A 576 -63.01 -7.72 1.69
CA PRO A 576 -64.15 -8.33 2.38
C PRO A 576 -64.69 -9.56 1.64
N PRO A 577 -65.07 -10.67 2.32
CA PRO A 577 -65.50 -11.90 1.65
C PRO A 577 -66.77 -11.67 0.82
N ALA A 578 -67.71 -10.88 1.34
CA ALA A 578 -68.92 -10.47 0.62
C ALA A 578 -68.59 -9.72 -0.69
N LYS A 579 -67.58 -8.84 -0.67
CA LYS A 579 -67.13 -8.10 -1.86
C LYS A 579 -66.38 -9.00 -2.85
N ALA A 580 -65.61 -9.98 -2.34
CA ALA A 580 -64.89 -10.94 -3.17
C ALA A 580 -65.83 -11.95 -3.86
N LEU A 581 -66.94 -12.32 -3.21
CA LEU A 581 -67.97 -13.21 -3.76
C LEU A 581 -68.98 -12.50 -4.67
N GLY A 582 -69.20 -11.19 -4.45
CA GLY A 582 -70.09 -10.35 -5.25
C GLY A 582 -69.46 -9.69 -6.49
N HIS A 583 -68.18 -9.96 -6.77
CA HIS A 583 -67.49 -9.40 -7.94
C HIS A 583 -67.96 -10.13 -9.22
N PHE A 584 -68.82 -9.49 -10.01
CA PHE A 584 -69.13 -9.89 -11.38
C PHE A 584 -68.25 -9.12 -12.37
N THR A 585 -67.73 -9.88 -13.34
CA THR A 585 -66.84 -9.53 -14.46
C THR A 585 -65.46 -9.01 -14.11
#